data_AF-U6DTL5-F1
#
_entry.id   AF-U6DTL5-F1
#
_cell.length_a   1.000
_cell.length_b   1.000
_cell.length_c   1.000
_cell.angle_alpha   90.00
_cell.angle_beta   90.00
_cell.angle_gamma   90.00
#
_symmetry.space_group_name_H-M   'P 1'
#
loop_
_entity.id
_entity.type
_entity.pdbx_description
1 polymer ?
#
loop_
_entity_poly.entity_id
_entity_poly.type
_entity_poly.pdbx_seq_one_letter_code
_entity_poly.pdbx_strand_id
1 'polypeptide(L)'
;ALPANLLRDVAQEALGVAVIGIDEGQFFPDIVEFSETMANAGKTVIVAALDGTFQRKAFGTILNLVPLAESVVKLTAVCMECFREAAYTKRLGSEKEVEVIG
;
A
#
# COMPACT_ATOMS: atom_id res chain seq x y z
N ALA A 1 -0.05 7.45 -14.92
CA ALA A 1 0.63 7.03 -13.67
C ALA A 1 2.12 7.13 -13.90
N LEU A 2 2.89 7.58 -12.90
CA LEU A 2 4.35 7.60 -12.95
C LEU A 2 4.86 6.31 -12.30
N PRO A 3 5.62 5.46 -13.01
CA PRO A 3 6.24 4.31 -12.38
C PRO A 3 7.37 4.79 -11.46
N ALA A 4 7.49 4.16 -10.31
CA ALA A 4 8.52 4.46 -9.32
C ALA A 4 8.94 3.18 -8.61
N ASN A 5 10.22 3.09 -8.25
CA ASN A 5 10.69 2.08 -7.30
C ASN A 5 10.74 2.65 -5.88
N LEU A 6 10.99 3.97 -5.78
CA LEU A 6 10.91 4.75 -4.55
C LEU A 6 10.07 6.00 -4.82
N LEU A 7 9.21 6.39 -3.90
CA LEU A 7 8.33 7.53 -4.09
C LEU A 7 9.11 8.86 -4.20
N ARG A 8 10.29 8.93 -3.58
CA ARG A 8 11.21 10.06 -3.77
C ARG A 8 11.60 10.31 -5.23
N ASP A 9 11.55 9.28 -6.08
CA ASP A 9 11.91 9.39 -7.50
C ASP A 9 10.91 10.27 -8.28
N VAL A 10 9.69 10.43 -7.75
CA VAL A 10 8.60 11.22 -8.35
C VAL A 10 8.15 12.37 -7.44
N ALA A 11 8.96 12.73 -6.44
CA ALA A 11 8.62 13.75 -5.45
C ALA A 11 8.44 15.14 -6.08
N GLN A 12 9.23 15.47 -7.10
CA GLN A 12 9.16 16.77 -7.75
C GLN A 12 7.84 16.96 -8.51
N GLU A 13 7.37 15.92 -9.18
CA GLU A 13 6.08 15.87 -9.84
C GLU A 13 4.94 15.91 -8.82
N ALA A 14 5.07 15.16 -7.73
CA ALA A 14 4.11 15.15 -6.63
C ALA A 14 3.95 16.53 -5.97
N LEU A 15 5.01 17.34 -5.89
CA LEU A 15 4.93 18.71 -5.40
C LEU A 15 4.02 19.61 -6.24
N GLY A 16 3.89 19.34 -7.54
CA GLY A 16 3.08 20.13 -8.47
C GLY A 16 1.58 19.82 -8.47
N VAL A 17 1.12 18.81 -7.73
CA VAL A 17 -0.29 18.38 -7.70
C VAL A 17 -0.94 18.56 -6.33
N ALA A 18 -2.27 18.62 -6.30
CA ALA A 18 -3.06 18.71 -5.07
C ALA A 18 -3.41 17.33 -4.47
N VAL A 19 -3.55 16.31 -5.32
CA VAL A 19 -3.96 14.96 -4.92
C VAL A 19 -2.98 13.94 -5.47
N ILE A 20 -2.57 12.99 -4.62
CA ILE A 20 -1.62 11.93 -4.94
C ILE A 20 -2.29 10.60 -4.65
N GLY A 21 -2.41 9.75 -5.67
CA GLY A 21 -2.78 8.34 -5.51
C GLY A 21 -1.54 7.45 -5.59
N ILE A 22 -1.37 6.57 -4.60
CA ILE A 22 -0.30 5.57 -4.55
C ILE A 22 -0.96 4.20 -4.58
N ASP A 23 -0.66 3.43 -5.62
CA ASP A 23 -1.13 2.05 -5.76
C ASP A 23 -0.05 1.08 -5.30
N GLU A 24 -0.46 -0.08 -4.79
CA GLU A 24 0.42 -1.10 -4.21
C GLU A 24 1.45 -0.56 -3.19
N GLY A 25 0.99 0.33 -2.29
CA GLY A 25 1.80 1.06 -1.31
C GLY A 25 2.74 0.19 -0.47
N GLN A 26 2.44 -1.09 -0.28
CA GLN A 26 3.25 -2.03 0.48
C GLN A 26 4.65 -2.30 -0.11
N PHE A 27 4.86 -2.01 -1.41
CA PHE A 27 6.15 -2.18 -2.07
C PHE A 27 7.09 -0.98 -1.91
N PHE A 28 6.59 0.17 -1.47
CA PHE A 28 7.40 1.37 -1.32
C PHE A 28 7.97 1.46 0.10
N PRO A 29 9.29 1.27 0.30
CA PRO A 29 9.89 1.34 1.64
C PRO A 29 9.83 2.76 2.23
N ASP A 30 9.74 3.79 1.39
CA ASP A 30 9.64 5.20 1.76
C ASP A 30 8.18 5.70 1.87
N ILE A 31 7.18 4.81 1.85
CA ILE A 31 5.75 5.16 1.87
C ILE A 31 5.34 6.05 3.05
N VAL A 32 5.87 5.78 4.24
CA VAL A 32 5.50 6.50 5.47
C VAL A 32 6.02 7.93 5.41
N GLU A 33 7.34 8.08 5.19
CA GLU A 33 8.00 9.40 5.14
C GLU A 33 7.44 10.26 4.01
N PHE A 34 7.24 9.67 2.83
CA PHE A 34 6.68 10.37 1.68
C PHE A 34 5.24 10.84 1.93
N SER A 35 4.36 9.95 2.41
CA SER A 35 2.95 10.28 2.62
C SER A 35 2.78 11.37 3.67
N GLU A 36 3.51 11.25 4.80
CA GLU A 36 3.50 12.24 5.88
C GLU A 36 4.01 13.60 5.40
N THR A 37 5.11 13.62 4.65
CA THR A 37 5.68 14.86 4.10
C THR A 37 4.70 15.55 3.15
N MET A 38 4.08 14.78 2.24
CA MET A 38 3.16 15.30 1.25
C MET A 38 1.84 15.77 1.88
N ALA A 39 1.31 15.04 2.85
CA ALA A 39 0.11 15.42 3.59
C ALA A 39 0.34 16.73 4.38
N ASN A 40 1.47 16.85 5.10
CA ASN A 40 1.84 18.07 5.81
C ASN A 40 2.11 19.26 4.87
N ALA A 41 2.46 19.01 3.61
CA ALA A 41 2.54 20.03 2.56
C ALA A 41 1.17 20.44 1.98
N GLY A 42 0.06 19.97 2.57
CA GLY A 42 -1.30 20.34 2.19
C GLY A 42 -1.89 19.50 1.05
N LYS A 43 -1.30 18.35 0.73
CA LYS A 43 -1.78 17.46 -0.32
C LYS A 43 -2.72 16.39 0.24
N THR A 44 -3.69 15.96 -0.57
CA THR A 44 -4.47 14.75 -0.26
C THR A 44 -3.73 13.53 -0.77
N VAL A 45 -3.30 12.65 0.13
CA VAL A 45 -2.60 11.40 -0.21
C VAL A 45 -3.56 10.22 -0.01
N ILE A 46 -3.77 9.42 -1.04
CA ILE A 46 -4.63 8.24 -1.02
C ILE A 46 -3.77 7.02 -1.36
N VAL A 47 -3.71 6.05 -0.45
CA VAL A 47 -2.87 4.85 -0.60
C VAL A 47 -3.73 3.61 -0.68
N ALA A 48 -3.64 2.88 -1.79
CA ALA A 48 -4.13 1.52 -1.91
C ALA A 48 -2.98 0.55 -1.63
N ALA A 49 -3.17 -0.41 -0.73
CA ALA A 49 -2.13 -1.36 -0.35
C ALA A 49 -2.69 -2.63 0.29
N LEU A 50 -1.88 -3.68 0.29
CA LEU A 50 -2.14 -4.89 1.08
C LEU A 50 -1.71 -4.69 2.54
N ASP A 51 -2.60 -4.94 3.50
CA ASP A 51 -2.28 -4.86 4.92
C ASP A 51 -1.42 -6.04 5.42
N GLY A 52 -1.50 -7.17 4.72
CA GLY A 52 -0.76 -8.39 5.08
C GLY A 52 -0.20 -9.17 3.89
N THR A 53 0.92 -9.85 4.15
CA THR A 53 1.54 -10.82 3.22
C THR A 53 0.72 -12.11 3.12
N PHE A 54 1.13 -13.04 2.25
CA PHE A 54 0.53 -14.38 2.16
C PHE A 54 0.63 -15.19 3.48
N GLN A 55 1.55 -14.81 4.38
CA GLN A 55 1.70 -15.37 5.72
C GLN A 55 0.85 -14.65 6.78
N ARG A 56 0.02 -13.68 6.37
CA ARG A 56 -0.79 -12.82 7.24
C ARG A 56 0.05 -12.02 8.26
N LYS A 57 1.28 -11.67 7.88
CA LYS A 57 2.14 -10.73 8.62
C LYS A 57 2.04 -9.35 7.96
N ALA A 58 2.35 -8.29 8.70
CA ALA A 58 2.43 -6.94 8.13
C ALA A 58 3.28 -6.92 6.85
N PHE A 59 2.76 -6.27 5.79
CA PHE A 59 3.47 -6.15 4.51
C PHE A 59 4.28 -4.85 4.50
N GLY A 60 5.61 -4.97 4.54
CA GLY A 60 6.50 -3.82 4.56
C GLY A 60 6.21 -2.91 5.75
N THR A 61 6.17 -1.60 5.51
CA THR A 61 5.92 -0.56 6.52
C THR A 61 4.51 0.01 6.46
N ILE A 62 3.61 -0.58 5.65
CA ILE A 62 2.32 0.04 5.33
C ILE A 62 1.44 0.32 6.56
N LEU A 63 1.47 -0.57 7.55
CA LEU A 63 0.66 -0.41 8.77
C LEU A 63 1.12 0.76 9.65
N ASN A 64 2.33 1.28 9.43
CA ASN A 64 2.81 2.47 10.13
C ASN A 64 2.11 3.75 9.63
N LEU A 65 1.39 3.72 8.50
CA LEU A 65 0.51 4.82 8.09
C LEU A 65 -0.78 4.89 8.91
N VAL A 66 -1.24 3.78 9.50
CA VAL A 66 -2.52 3.73 10.25
C VAL A 66 -2.61 4.80 11.35
N PRO A 67 -1.59 5.04 12.19
CA PRO A 67 -1.65 6.11 13.20
C PRO A 67 -1.54 7.53 12.62
N LEU A 68 -1.12 7.69 11.36
CA LEU A 68 -0.94 8.98 10.68
C LEU A 68 -2.16 9.35 9.82
N ALA A 69 -2.86 8.34 9.31
CA ALA A 69 -3.95 8.52 8.37
C ALA A 69 -5.24 9.03 9.03
N GLU A 70 -5.89 9.99 8.40
CA GLU A 70 -7.20 10.48 8.82
C GLU A 70 -8.33 9.45 8.56
N SER A 71 -8.14 8.56 7.58
CA SER A 71 -9.12 7.54 7.22
C SER A 71 -8.44 6.24 6.80
N VAL A 72 -8.88 5.13 7.39
CA VAL A 72 -8.43 3.77 7.04
C VAL A 72 -9.65 2.88 6.84
N VAL A 73 -9.73 2.22 5.69
CA VAL A 73 -10.78 1.25 5.37
C VAL A 73 -10.12 -0.03 4.87
N LYS A 74 -10.49 -1.17 5.46
CA LYS A 74 -10.08 -2.49 4.97
C LYS A 74 -11.22 -3.09 4.14
N LEU A 75 -10.97 -3.25 2.84
CA LEU A 75 -11.92 -3.87 1.92
C LEU A 75 -11.95 -5.38 2.11
N THR A 76 -13.10 -5.98 1.78
CA THR A 76 -13.28 -7.43 1.70
C THR A 76 -13.30 -7.89 0.24
N ALA A 77 -12.87 -9.12 0.01
CA ALA A 77 -13.01 -9.82 -1.27
C ALA A 77 -14.02 -10.97 -1.15
N VAL A 78 -14.19 -11.74 -2.23
CA VAL A 78 -14.92 -13.02 -2.20
C VAL A 78 -13.91 -14.16 -2.11
N CYS A 79 -14.12 -15.08 -1.17
CA CYS A 79 -13.28 -16.26 -0.98
C CYS A 79 -13.38 -17.19 -2.19
N MET A 80 -12.24 -17.45 -2.83
CA MET A 80 -12.18 -18.31 -4.03
C MET A 80 -12.33 -19.82 -3.73
N GLU A 81 -12.39 -20.22 -2.45
CA GLU A 81 -12.61 -21.62 -2.04
C GLU A 81 -14.04 -21.87 -1.53
N CYS A 82 -14.63 -20.92 -0.78
CA CYS A 82 -15.94 -21.11 -0.12
C CYS A 82 -16.98 -20.01 -0.40
N PHE A 83 -16.67 -19.02 -1.23
CA PHE A 83 -17.57 -17.96 -1.70
C PHE A 83 -18.16 -17.01 -0.64
N ARG A 84 -17.64 -17.06 0.60
CA ARG A 84 -17.93 -16.06 1.65
C ARG A 84 -17.01 -14.85 1.55
N GLU A 85 -17.14 -13.88 2.44
CA GLU A 85 -16.18 -12.79 2.56
C GLU A 85 -14.75 -13.30 2.81
N ALA A 86 -13.79 -12.69 2.13
CA ALA A 86 -12.36 -12.97 2.27
C ALA A 86 -11.62 -11.72 2.76
N ALA A 87 -10.71 -11.94 3.72
CA ALA A 87 -9.93 -10.89 4.37
C ALA A 87 -8.41 -11.17 4.36
N TYR A 88 -7.97 -12.17 3.60
CA TYR A 88 -6.58 -12.60 3.48
C TYR A 88 -6.30 -13.18 2.09
N THR A 89 -5.04 -13.10 1.68
CA THR A 89 -4.53 -13.70 0.45
C THR A 89 -3.74 -14.96 0.76
N LYS A 90 -4.01 -16.05 0.04
CA LYS A 90 -3.30 -17.33 0.17
C LYS A 90 -2.41 -17.52 -1.06
N ARG A 91 -1.11 -17.74 -0.86
CA ARG A 91 -0.22 -18.21 -1.93
C ARG A 91 -0.50 -19.68 -2.20
N LEU A 92 -0.62 -20.03 -3.49
CA LEU A 92 -0.86 -21.41 -3.93
C LEU A 92 0.45 -22.19 -4.15
N GLY A 93 1.51 -21.50 -4.57
CA GLY A 93 2.85 -22.07 -4.74
C GLY A 93 3.60 -22.27 -3.42
N SER A 94 4.83 -22.75 -3.51
CA SER A 94 5.70 -23.09 -2.37
C SER A 94 6.82 -22.07 -2.12
N GLU A 95 6.83 -20.96 -2.86
CA GLU A 95 7.79 -19.87 -2.72
C GLU A 95 7.69 -19.22 -1.35
N LYS A 96 8.84 -18.92 -0.75
CA LYS A 96 8.91 -18.35 0.60
C LYS A 96 9.15 -16.83 0.63
N GLU A 97 9.63 -16.27 -0.47
CA GLU A 97 9.89 -14.84 -0.59
C GLU A 97 8.60 -14.03 -0.48
N VAL A 98 8.64 -12.87 0.17
CA VAL A 98 7.43 -12.07 0.37
C VAL A 98 6.92 -11.54 -0.97
N GLU A 99 7.80 -10.94 -1.76
CA GLU A 99 7.50 -10.40 -3.08
C GLU A 99 7.62 -11.49 -4.14
N VAL A 100 6.47 -11.89 -4.68
CA VAL A 100 6.34 -12.72 -5.88
C VAL A 100 5.16 -12.15 -6.65
N ILE A 101 5.43 -11.50 -7.78
CA ILE A 101 4.42 -10.84 -8.60
C ILE A 101 3.61 -11.90 -9.37
N GLY A 102 2.27 -11.83 -9.28
CA GLY A 102 1.34 -12.75 -9.96
C GLY A 102 -0.09 -12.70 -9.45
#